data_AF-U2ADP0-F1
#
_entry.id   AF-U2ADP0-F1
#
_cell.length_a   1.000
_cell.length_b   1.000
_cell.length_c   1.000
_cell.angle_alpha   90.00
_cell.angle_beta   90.00
_cell.angle_gamma   90.00
#
_symmetry.space_group_name_H-M   'P 1'
#
loop_
_entity.id
_entity.type
_entity.pdbx_description
1 polymer ?
#
loop_
_entity_poly.entity_id
_entity_poly.type
_entity_poly.pdbx_seq_one_letter_code
_entity_poly.pdbx_strand_id
1 'polypeptide(L)'
;MKKILAFLALGLLLGACSGKLSSSKAEDLVKESLEENPMYGEIIIYTGEIKENRGYFTREEFNLYENLQKEGYLKMSIGELPVLDWRGNPKEGEFEKYPIISLTEKSKDYLLETQKKSYSDGNVYENTVKSYTAKMDKLADFHIVSEKEAEANVTFLKRDKTPFFPFEKDQTDFFSKKITFIKTEKEGWKVYR
;
A
#
# COMPACT_ATOMS: atom_id res chain seq x y z
N MET A 1 -18.33 27.64 -30.99
CA MET A 1 -17.35 28.24 -30.07
C MET A 1 -16.22 27.26 -29.87
N LYS A 2 -15.00 27.65 -30.29
CA LYS A 2 -13.78 26.86 -30.24
C LYS A 2 -13.41 26.58 -28.77
N LYS A 3 -13.31 25.31 -28.37
CA LYS A 3 -12.61 24.92 -27.14
C LYS A 3 -11.41 24.10 -27.56
N ILE A 4 -10.27 24.77 -27.56
CA ILE A 4 -8.95 24.20 -27.82
C ILE A 4 -8.64 23.28 -26.63
N LEU A 5 -8.72 21.96 -26.82
CA LEU A 5 -8.08 21.01 -25.93
C LEU A 5 -6.57 21.14 -26.18
N ALA A 6 -5.91 21.94 -25.34
CA ALA A 6 -4.47 21.93 -25.24
C ALA A 6 -4.07 20.61 -24.58
N PHE A 7 -3.83 19.59 -25.41
CA PHE A 7 -2.97 18.48 -25.02
C PHE A 7 -1.58 19.09 -24.83
N LEU A 8 -1.21 19.38 -23.58
CA LEU A 8 0.18 19.55 -23.19
C LEU A 8 0.85 18.19 -23.36
N ALA A 9 1.31 17.93 -24.58
CA ALA A 9 2.41 17.02 -24.81
C ALA A 9 3.62 17.62 -24.09
N LEU A 10 3.82 17.24 -22.82
CA LEU A 10 5.11 17.36 -22.15
C LEU A 10 6.06 16.32 -22.78
N GLY A 11 6.33 16.50 -24.07
CA GLY A 11 7.47 15.91 -24.73
C GLY A 11 8.70 16.70 -24.30
N LEU A 12 9.17 16.50 -23.08
CA LEU A 12 10.57 16.75 -22.76
C LEU A 12 11.38 15.65 -23.44
N LEU A 13 11.54 15.81 -24.75
CA LEU A 13 12.66 15.27 -25.51
C LEU A 13 13.93 15.94 -24.97
N LEU A 14 14.35 15.56 -23.76
CA LEU A 14 15.75 15.63 -23.38
C LEU A 14 16.44 14.62 -24.27
N GLY A 15 16.96 15.13 -25.40
CA GLY A 15 17.77 14.37 -26.32
C GLY A 15 18.70 13.46 -25.54
N ALA A 16 18.56 12.16 -25.81
CA ALA A 16 19.44 11.13 -25.29
C ALA A 16 20.86 11.39 -25.82
N CYS A 17 21.56 12.37 -25.26
CA CYS A 17 22.99 12.25 -25.08
C CYS A 17 23.15 10.98 -24.25
N SER A 18 23.66 9.93 -24.90
CA SER A 18 24.08 8.63 -24.39
C SER A 18 25.19 8.72 -23.32
N GLY A 19 25.30 9.86 -22.65
CA GLY A 19 26.23 10.14 -21.57
C GLY A 19 26.07 9.15 -20.43
N LYS A 20 27.20 8.87 -19.79
CA LYS A 20 27.30 8.05 -18.59
C LYS A 20 26.32 8.57 -17.53
N LEU A 21 25.57 7.67 -16.89
CA LEU A 21 24.65 8.06 -15.82
C LEU A 21 25.45 8.67 -14.66
N SER A 22 25.11 9.89 -14.26
CA SER A 22 25.68 10.54 -13.08
C SER A 22 24.75 10.35 -11.89
N SER A 23 25.28 10.53 -10.67
CA SER A 23 24.48 10.46 -9.44
C SER A 23 23.33 11.48 -9.42
N SER A 24 23.55 12.70 -9.93
CA SER A 24 22.51 13.73 -10.00
C SER A 24 21.39 13.35 -10.97
N LYS A 25 21.75 12.81 -12.16
CA LYS A 25 20.76 12.34 -13.13
C LYS A 25 20.00 11.12 -12.60
N ALA A 26 20.67 10.24 -11.85
CA ALA A 26 20.01 9.13 -11.17
C ALA A 26 19.00 9.61 -10.12
N GLU A 27 19.32 10.67 -9.38
CA GLU A 27 18.38 11.30 -8.43
C GLU A 27 17.15 11.87 -9.14
N ASP A 28 17.34 12.60 -10.23
CA ASP A 28 16.23 13.15 -11.03
C ASP A 28 15.33 12.04 -11.59
N LEU A 29 15.92 10.96 -12.11
CA LEU A 29 15.17 9.79 -12.61
C LEU A 29 14.31 9.13 -11.51
N VAL A 30 14.79 9.08 -10.27
CA VAL A 30 13.99 8.56 -9.14
C VAL A 30 12.82 9.48 -8.83
N LYS A 31 13.03 10.80 -8.82
CA LYS A 31 11.95 11.78 -8.60
C LYS A 31 10.89 11.70 -9.70
N GLU A 32 11.32 11.72 -10.96
CA GLU A 32 10.43 11.58 -12.13
C GLU A 32 9.63 10.27 -12.05
N SER A 33 10.29 9.15 -11.72
CA SER A 33 9.60 7.87 -11.57
C SER A 33 8.51 7.93 -10.49
N LEU A 34 8.77 8.58 -9.35
CA LEU A 34 7.77 8.75 -8.28
C LEU A 34 6.61 9.67 -8.68
N GLU A 35 6.83 10.65 -9.55
CA GLU A 35 5.76 11.50 -10.09
C GLU A 35 4.86 10.72 -11.06
N GLU A 36 5.45 9.89 -11.93
CA GLU A 36 4.70 9.06 -12.89
C GLU A 36 3.94 7.91 -12.22
N ASN A 37 4.57 7.25 -11.24
CA ASN A 37 3.98 6.13 -10.52
C ASN A 37 4.30 6.24 -9.02
N PRO A 38 3.51 6.95 -8.21
CA PRO A 38 3.83 7.14 -6.80
C PRO A 38 4.08 5.82 -6.05
N MET A 39 5.04 5.82 -5.13
CA MET A 39 5.29 4.69 -4.25
C MET A 39 4.53 4.86 -2.95
N TYR A 40 3.82 3.82 -2.53
CA TYR A 40 3.01 3.83 -1.31
C TYR A 40 3.49 2.79 -0.30
N GLY A 41 3.23 3.06 0.97
CA GLY A 41 3.09 1.99 1.96
C GLY A 41 1.74 1.32 1.77
N GLU A 42 1.71 0.00 1.83
CA GLU A 42 0.52 -0.81 1.61
C GLU A 42 0.25 -1.67 2.84
N ILE A 43 -0.96 -1.55 3.37
CA ILE A 43 -1.42 -2.34 4.51
C ILE A 43 -2.61 -3.17 4.08
N ILE A 44 -2.67 -4.39 4.61
CA ILE A 44 -3.81 -5.28 4.45
C ILE A 44 -4.77 -5.11 5.61
N ILE A 45 -6.04 -4.82 5.30
CA ILE A 45 -7.15 -4.74 6.26
C ILE A 45 -8.20 -5.78 5.89
N TYR A 46 -8.57 -6.62 6.86
CA TYR A 46 -9.60 -7.63 6.70
C TYR A 46 -10.97 -7.08 7.10
N THR A 47 -11.95 -7.28 6.23
CA THR A 47 -13.35 -6.90 6.50
C THR A 47 -14.29 -8.06 6.18
N GLY A 48 -15.56 -7.94 6.56
CA GLY A 48 -16.56 -8.96 6.39
C GLY A 48 -16.97 -9.64 7.70
N GLU A 49 -17.57 -10.82 7.57
CA GLU A 49 -17.95 -11.67 8.70
C GLU A 49 -16.75 -12.57 9.10
N ILE A 50 -15.99 -12.16 10.11
CA ILE A 50 -14.76 -12.87 10.52
C ILE A 50 -15.13 -14.00 11.50
N LYS A 51 -15.77 -15.05 10.96
CA LYS A 51 -16.32 -16.19 11.73
C LYS A 51 -15.26 -17.20 12.15
N GLU A 52 -14.32 -17.48 11.24
CA GLU A 52 -13.28 -18.46 11.49
C GLU A 52 -12.19 -17.85 12.38
N ASN A 53 -12.03 -18.44 13.55
CA ASN A 53 -10.86 -18.42 14.40
C ASN A 53 -10.62 -17.18 15.29
N ARG A 54 -10.53 -17.48 16.58
CA ARG A 54 -10.32 -16.61 17.75
C ARG A 54 -8.89 -16.01 17.82
N GLY A 55 -8.28 -15.69 16.67
CA GLY A 55 -6.86 -15.33 16.61
C GLY A 55 -6.39 -14.53 15.38
N TYR A 56 -7.30 -14.06 14.52
CA TYR A 56 -6.90 -13.20 13.38
C TYR A 56 -6.44 -11.80 13.80
N PHE A 57 -6.93 -11.33 14.95
CA PHE A 57 -6.53 -10.07 15.51
C PHE A 57 -5.96 -10.29 16.89
N THR A 58 -4.71 -9.88 17.07
CA THR A 58 -4.15 -9.55 18.37
C THR A 58 -5.00 -8.46 19.03
N ARG A 59 -4.86 -8.30 20.35
CA ARG A 59 -5.54 -7.21 21.07
C ARG A 59 -5.12 -5.85 20.51
N GLU A 60 -3.84 -5.73 20.16
CA GLU A 60 -3.23 -4.56 19.55
C GLU A 60 -3.89 -4.24 18.20
N GLU A 61 -4.01 -5.22 17.30
CA GLU A 61 -4.70 -5.05 16.02
C GLU A 61 -6.17 -4.64 16.23
N PHE A 62 -6.89 -5.29 17.15
CA PHE A 62 -8.28 -4.93 17.43
C PHE A 62 -8.43 -3.47 17.89
N ASN A 63 -7.52 -2.98 18.73
CA ASN A 63 -7.51 -1.56 19.14
C ASN A 63 -7.32 -0.61 17.95
N LEU A 64 -6.53 -1.00 16.94
CA LEU A 64 -6.37 -0.21 15.72
C LEU A 64 -7.68 -0.16 14.91
N TYR A 65 -8.39 -1.29 14.81
CA TYR A 65 -9.72 -1.31 14.19
C TYR A 65 -10.73 -0.45 14.96
N GLU A 66 -10.73 -0.49 16.30
CA GLU A 66 -11.59 0.37 17.11
C GLU A 66 -11.30 1.87 16.89
N ASN A 67 -10.02 2.24 16.73
CA ASN A 67 -9.65 3.63 16.43
C ASN A 67 -10.14 4.06 15.05
N LEU A 68 -9.95 3.22 14.03
CA LEU A 68 -10.53 3.46 12.71
C LEU A 68 -12.06 3.57 12.75
N GLN A 69 -12.74 2.82 13.63
CA GLN A 69 -14.19 2.97 13.85
C GLN A 69 -14.52 4.33 14.43
N LYS A 70 -13.84 4.73 15.52
CA LYS A 70 -14.06 6.01 16.20
C LYS A 70 -13.86 7.19 15.26
N GLU A 71 -12.89 7.08 14.36
CA GLU A 71 -12.59 8.10 13.34
C GLU A 71 -13.50 8.01 12.10
N GLY A 72 -14.39 7.03 12.05
CA GLY A 72 -15.40 6.86 11.01
C GLY A 72 -14.88 6.27 9.71
N TYR A 73 -13.74 5.59 9.71
CA TYR A 73 -13.19 4.88 8.55
C TYR A 73 -13.82 3.51 8.35
N LEU A 74 -14.22 2.85 9.43
CA LEU A 74 -14.91 1.56 9.37
C LEU A 74 -16.15 1.52 10.26
N LYS A 75 -17.01 0.55 10.02
CA LYS A 75 -18.10 0.17 10.92
C LYS A 75 -17.84 -1.24 11.40
N MET A 76 -17.99 -1.46 12.71
CA MET A 76 -18.02 -2.81 13.28
C MET A 76 -19.34 -3.03 14.00
N SER A 77 -19.85 -4.25 13.84
CA SER A 77 -20.92 -4.81 14.65
C SER A 77 -20.54 -6.21 15.10
N ILE A 78 -21.32 -6.78 16.01
CA ILE A 78 -21.09 -8.13 16.52
C ILE A 78 -22.17 -9.03 15.94
N GLY A 79 -21.74 -10.12 15.30
CA GLY A 79 -22.59 -11.25 14.96
C GLY A 79 -22.51 -12.33 16.03
N GLU A 80 -23.49 -13.22 16.05
CA GLU A 80 -23.57 -14.35 16.98
C GLU A 80 -23.78 -15.65 16.22
N LEU A 81 -23.06 -16.71 16.61
CA LEU A 81 -23.24 -18.08 16.14
C LEU A 81 -23.55 -18.98 17.34
N PRO A 82 -24.50 -19.92 17.23
CA PRO A 82 -24.76 -20.85 18.31
C PRO A 82 -23.54 -21.73 18.59
N VAL A 83 -23.22 -21.95 19.86
CA VAL A 83 -22.23 -22.96 20.25
C VAL A 83 -22.83 -24.34 20.05
N LEU A 84 -22.11 -25.23 19.38
CA LEU A 84 -22.59 -26.59 19.14
C LEU A 84 -22.12 -27.55 20.23
N ASP A 85 -22.96 -28.52 20.58
CA ASP A 85 -22.60 -29.67 21.42
C ASP A 85 -21.78 -30.70 20.63
N TRP A 86 -21.35 -31.78 21.29
CA TRP A 86 -20.56 -32.84 20.66
C TRP A 86 -21.31 -33.62 19.56
N ARG A 87 -22.63 -33.43 19.44
CA ARG A 87 -23.49 -34.01 18.39
C ARG A 87 -23.80 -33.01 17.28
N GLY A 88 -23.29 -31.78 17.35
CA GLY A 88 -23.56 -30.71 16.39
C GLY A 88 -24.87 -29.96 16.62
N ASN A 89 -25.56 -30.15 17.76
CA ASN A 89 -26.77 -29.39 18.07
C ASN A 89 -26.42 -28.08 18.78
N PRO A 90 -27.14 -26.97 18.50
CA PRO A 90 -27.02 -25.74 19.27
C PRO A 90 -27.25 -25.97 20.76
N LYS A 91 -26.35 -25.48 21.60
CA LYS A 91 -26.53 -25.40 23.04
C LYS A 91 -27.41 -24.20 23.36
N GLU A 92 -28.45 -24.43 24.16
CA GLU A 92 -29.41 -23.39 24.52
C GLU A 92 -28.72 -22.24 25.29
N GLY A 93 -28.88 -21.01 24.78
CA GLY A 93 -28.34 -19.80 25.40
C GLY A 93 -26.84 -19.57 25.24
N GLU A 94 -26.10 -20.46 24.57
CA GLU A 94 -24.66 -20.30 24.32
C GLU A 94 -24.40 -19.81 22.89
N PHE A 95 -23.74 -18.65 22.77
CA PHE A 95 -23.37 -18.05 21.49
C PHE A 95 -21.90 -17.62 21.46
N GLU A 96 -21.24 -17.90 20.35
CA GLU A 96 -19.95 -17.33 19.98
C GLU A 96 -20.14 -16.01 19.24
N LYS A 97 -19.42 -14.98 19.69
CA LYS A 97 -19.45 -13.64 19.09
C LYS A 97 -18.32 -13.50 18.07
N TYR A 98 -18.62 -12.86 16.95
CA TYR A 98 -17.63 -12.55 15.92
C TYR A 98 -17.81 -11.12 15.39
N PRO A 99 -16.72 -10.43 15.00
CA PRO A 99 -16.82 -9.10 14.43
C PRO A 99 -17.32 -9.17 12.99
N ILE A 100 -18.21 -8.23 12.65
CA ILE A 100 -18.64 -7.94 11.29
C ILE A 100 -18.14 -6.54 10.97
N ILE A 101 -17.19 -6.45 10.04
CA ILE A 101 -16.45 -5.22 9.75
C ILE A 101 -16.76 -4.78 8.32
N SER A 102 -16.95 -3.49 8.09
CA SER A 102 -17.08 -2.92 6.75
C SER A 102 -16.35 -1.59 6.63
N LEU A 103 -15.76 -1.33 5.47
CA LEU A 103 -15.21 -0.02 5.13
C LEU A 103 -16.35 0.98 4.92
N THR A 104 -16.15 2.22 5.37
CA THR A 104 -17.03 3.34 5.03
C THR A 104 -16.62 4.00 3.71
N GLU A 105 -17.44 4.92 3.21
CA GLU A 105 -17.07 5.78 2.08
C GLU A 105 -15.75 6.54 2.31
N LYS A 106 -15.49 6.98 3.54
CA LYS A 106 -14.26 7.70 3.92
C LYS A 106 -13.00 6.87 3.71
N SER A 107 -13.11 5.55 3.76
CA SER A 107 -11.97 4.65 3.53
C SER A 107 -11.63 4.47 2.05
N LYS A 108 -12.57 4.76 1.13
CA LYS A 108 -12.35 4.56 -0.31
C LYS A 108 -11.24 5.44 -0.85
N ASP A 109 -11.01 6.61 -0.26
CA ASP A 109 -9.93 7.52 -0.63
C ASP A 109 -8.52 6.90 -0.47
N TYR A 110 -8.42 5.81 0.31
CA TYR A 110 -7.17 5.11 0.59
C TYR A 110 -7.15 3.68 0.04
N LEU A 111 -8.26 3.20 -0.53
CA LEU A 111 -8.38 1.83 -1.01
C LEU A 111 -7.68 1.67 -2.36
N LEU A 112 -6.72 0.75 -2.41
CA LEU A 112 -5.99 0.40 -3.64
C LEU A 112 -6.61 -0.81 -4.31
N GLU A 113 -6.96 -1.84 -3.53
CA GLU A 113 -7.52 -3.09 -4.03
C GLU A 113 -8.43 -3.76 -2.99
N THR A 114 -9.45 -4.47 -3.45
CA THR A 114 -10.24 -5.38 -2.63
C THR A 114 -10.31 -6.75 -3.31
N GLN A 115 -9.96 -7.79 -2.57
CA GLN A 115 -10.07 -9.18 -3.02
C GLN A 115 -10.98 -9.96 -2.06
N LYS A 116 -11.91 -10.74 -2.61
CA LYS A 116 -12.69 -11.68 -1.81
C LYS A 116 -11.84 -12.92 -1.52
N LYS A 117 -11.72 -13.31 -0.25
CA LYS A 117 -11.03 -14.57 0.11
C LYS A 117 -11.94 -15.75 -0.24
N SER A 118 -11.44 -16.63 -1.10
CA SER A 118 -12.20 -17.76 -1.66
C SER A 118 -12.36 -18.95 -0.73
N TYR A 119 -11.58 -19.03 0.36
CA TYR A 119 -11.52 -20.19 1.24
C TYR A 119 -12.24 -20.01 2.59
N SER A 120 -12.87 -18.86 2.84
CA SER A 120 -13.60 -18.62 4.08
C SER A 120 -15.08 -18.94 3.88
N ASP A 121 -15.71 -19.62 4.84
CA ASP A 121 -17.16 -19.89 4.88
C ASP A 121 -18.04 -18.61 5.04
N GLY A 122 -17.42 -17.42 4.96
CA GLY A 122 -18.04 -16.11 5.04
C GLY A 122 -17.62 -15.14 3.93
N ASN A 123 -18.27 -13.98 3.88
CA ASN A 123 -17.90 -12.88 2.99
C ASN A 123 -16.71 -12.10 3.56
N VAL A 124 -15.53 -12.73 3.64
CA VAL A 124 -14.29 -12.07 4.08
C VAL A 124 -13.60 -11.42 2.88
N TYR A 125 -13.15 -10.19 3.08
CA TYR A 125 -12.44 -9.40 2.09
C TYR A 125 -11.09 -8.98 2.62
N GLU A 126 -10.07 -9.10 1.77
CA GLU A 126 -8.76 -8.52 1.95
C GLU A 126 -8.72 -7.18 1.22
N ASN A 127 -8.44 -6.11 1.95
CA ASN A 127 -8.39 -4.76 1.39
C ASN A 127 -6.97 -4.24 1.50
N THR A 128 -6.34 -3.98 0.36
CA THR A 128 -5.05 -3.29 0.31
C THR A 128 -5.32 -1.80 0.36
N VAL A 129 -4.83 -1.14 1.41
CA VAL A 129 -5.02 0.30 1.63
C VAL A 129 -3.69 1.02 1.71
N LYS A 130 -3.68 2.26 1.23
CA LYS A 130 -2.55 3.18 1.32
C LYS A 130 -2.32 3.58 2.78
N SER A 131 -1.08 3.43 3.24
CA SER A 131 -0.60 3.78 4.57
C SER A 131 0.22 5.08 4.60
N TYR A 132 1.01 5.33 3.56
CA TYR A 132 1.76 6.58 3.36
C TYR A 132 2.15 6.76 1.89
N THR A 133 2.62 7.96 1.53
CA THR A 133 3.33 8.24 0.27
C THR A 133 4.83 8.29 0.51
N ALA A 134 5.63 7.55 -0.26
CA ALA A 134 7.08 7.63 -0.19
C ALA A 134 7.58 8.83 -0.99
N LYS A 135 8.38 9.69 -0.35
CA LYS A 135 9.07 10.81 -1.01
C LYS A 135 10.56 10.58 -0.94
N MET A 136 11.26 10.70 -2.07
CA MET A 136 12.72 10.62 -2.07
C MET A 136 13.34 11.72 -1.20
N ASP A 137 14.33 11.35 -0.39
CA ASP A 137 15.13 12.26 0.44
C ASP A 137 16.56 12.37 -0.05
N LYS A 138 17.24 11.22 -0.12
CA LYS A 138 18.66 11.15 -0.39
C LYS A 138 19.01 9.94 -1.23
N LEU A 139 19.92 10.15 -2.19
CA LEU A 139 20.60 9.09 -2.93
C LEU A 139 22.03 8.93 -2.40
N ALA A 140 22.44 7.70 -2.17
CA ALA A 140 23.76 7.31 -1.67
C ALA A 140 24.29 6.08 -2.42
N ASP A 141 25.59 5.83 -2.29
CA ASP A 141 26.26 4.62 -2.82
C ASP A 141 26.03 4.37 -4.32
N PHE A 142 25.87 5.44 -5.10
CA PHE A 142 25.70 5.34 -6.54
C PHE A 142 26.96 4.79 -7.21
N HIS A 143 26.79 3.76 -8.01
CA HIS A 143 27.86 3.22 -8.84
C HIS A 143 27.32 2.58 -10.12
N ILE A 144 28.15 2.58 -11.15
CA ILE A 144 27.86 1.90 -12.42
C ILE A 144 28.29 0.44 -12.27
N VAL A 145 27.36 -0.49 -12.48
CA VAL A 145 27.62 -1.94 -12.43
C VAL A 145 28.11 -2.43 -13.80
N SER A 146 27.49 -1.94 -14.88
CA SER A 146 27.87 -2.26 -16.26
C SER A 146 27.51 -1.11 -17.22
N GLU A 147 27.80 -1.25 -18.51
CA GLU A 147 27.39 -0.26 -19.52
C GLU A 147 25.87 -0.04 -19.60
N LYS A 148 25.07 -1.02 -19.12
CA LYS A 148 23.61 -1.00 -19.17
C LYS A 148 22.94 -0.99 -17.80
N GLU A 149 23.73 -0.97 -16.72
CA GLU A 149 23.20 -1.11 -15.36
C GLU A 149 23.96 -0.25 -14.36
N ALA A 150 23.21 0.39 -13.47
CA ALA A 150 23.75 1.13 -12.34
C ALA A 150 22.85 0.93 -11.13
N GLU A 151 23.38 1.18 -9.95
CA GLU A 151 22.67 0.97 -8.69
C GLU A 151 22.93 2.11 -7.71
N ALA A 152 21.95 2.39 -6.85
CA ALA A 152 22.10 3.30 -5.73
C ALA A 152 21.23 2.87 -4.55
N ASN A 153 21.66 3.24 -3.34
CA ASN A 153 20.81 3.18 -2.16
C ASN A 153 20.04 4.50 -2.04
N VAL A 154 18.72 4.44 -1.99
CA VAL A 154 17.87 5.62 -1.87
C VAL A 154 17.12 5.57 -0.55
N THR A 155 17.19 6.65 0.21
CA THR A 155 16.38 6.88 1.40
C THR A 155 15.11 7.63 1.00
N PHE A 156 13.97 7.10 1.45
CA PHE A 156 12.64 7.67 1.25
C PHE A 156 12.03 8.03 2.59
N LEU A 157 11.33 9.16 2.65
CA LEU A 157 10.52 9.57 3.79
C LEU A 157 9.08 9.08 3.60
N LYS A 158 8.49 8.57 4.68
CA LYS A 158 7.07 8.23 4.75
C LYS A 158 6.27 9.51 5.00
N ARG A 159 5.72 10.11 3.94
CA ARG A 159 4.92 11.34 3.96
C ARG A 159 3.43 11.01 3.84
N ASP A 160 2.57 11.98 4.14
CA ASP A 160 1.11 11.87 4.00
C ASP A 160 0.56 10.59 4.65
N LYS A 161 1.01 10.31 5.89
CA LYS A 161 0.59 9.15 6.66
C LYS A 161 -0.93 9.13 6.79
N THR A 162 -1.53 8.01 6.43
CA THR A 162 -2.98 7.84 6.47
C THR A 162 -3.40 7.31 7.84
N PRO A 163 -4.70 7.27 8.15
CA PRO A 163 -5.22 6.61 9.35
C PRO A 163 -4.85 5.12 9.46
N PHE A 164 -4.43 4.50 8.35
CA PHE A 164 -3.98 3.10 8.31
C PHE A 164 -2.48 2.95 8.63
N PHE A 165 -1.71 4.03 8.71
CA PHE A 165 -0.28 3.99 9.07
C PHE A 165 0.05 3.27 10.39
N PRO A 166 -0.78 3.35 11.46
CA PRO A 166 -0.51 2.63 12.70
C PRO A 166 -0.45 1.09 12.55
N PHE A 167 -0.93 0.53 11.43
CA PHE A 167 -0.81 -0.90 11.13
C PHE A 167 0.56 -1.28 10.56
N GLU A 168 1.40 -0.32 10.18
CA GLU A 168 2.77 -0.58 9.76
C GLU A 168 3.58 -1.21 10.89
N LYS A 169 4.28 -2.30 10.60
CA LYS A 169 5.22 -2.89 11.56
C LYS A 169 6.37 -1.95 11.87
N ASP A 170 6.84 -1.22 10.86
CA ASP A 170 7.92 -0.25 10.98
C ASP A 170 7.37 1.18 11.03
N GLN A 171 7.38 1.74 12.24
CA GLN A 171 6.89 3.09 12.53
C GLN A 171 7.94 4.19 12.29
N THR A 172 9.15 3.87 11.82
CA THR A 172 10.16 4.89 11.48
C THR A 172 9.67 5.80 10.35
N ASP A 173 10.12 7.05 10.34
CA ASP A 173 9.70 8.06 9.34
C ASP A 173 10.35 7.89 7.96
N PHE A 174 11.28 6.94 7.81
CA PHE A 174 12.02 6.74 6.59
C PHE A 174 12.34 5.26 6.38
N PHE A 175 12.67 4.89 5.15
CA PHE A 175 13.24 3.59 4.83
C PHE A 175 14.23 3.74 3.69
N SER A 176 15.14 2.79 3.55
CA SER A 176 16.09 2.75 2.45
C SER A 176 15.81 1.57 1.53
N LYS A 177 15.85 1.79 0.23
CA LYS A 177 15.71 0.74 -0.79
C LYS A 177 16.84 0.87 -1.80
N LYS A 178 17.40 -0.27 -2.20
CA LYS A 178 18.30 -0.33 -3.35
C LYS A 178 17.48 -0.15 -4.63
N ILE A 179 17.87 0.82 -5.45
CA ILE A 179 17.26 1.12 -6.74
C ILE A 179 18.22 0.76 -7.85
N THR A 180 17.71 0.04 -8.85
CA THR A 180 18.46 -0.33 -10.05
C THR A 180 18.05 0.59 -11.21
N PHE A 181 19.03 1.00 -11.99
CA PHE A 181 18.85 1.80 -13.19
C PHE A 181 19.26 0.96 -14.40
N ILE A 182 18.38 0.85 -15.39
CA ILE A 182 18.63 0.08 -16.60
C ILE A 182 18.65 1.01 -17.81
N LYS A 183 19.67 0.87 -18.66
CA LYS A 183 19.77 1.60 -19.93
C LYS A 183 19.05 0.83 -21.03
N THR A 184 17.98 1.41 -21.57
CA THR A 184 17.31 0.92 -22.77
C THR A 184 17.83 1.63 -24.01
N GLU A 185 17.82 0.93 -25.16
CA GLU A 185 18.32 1.49 -26.43
C GLU A 185 17.46 2.66 -26.95
N LYS A 186 16.15 2.65 -26.63
CA LYS A 186 15.18 3.64 -27.14
C LYS A 186 14.96 4.82 -26.21
N GLU A 187 14.97 4.59 -24.90
CA GLU A 187 14.52 5.57 -23.91
C GLU A 187 15.63 6.00 -22.95
N GLY A 188 16.83 5.43 -23.08
CA GLY A 188 17.96 5.73 -22.20
C GLY A 188 17.82 5.09 -20.82
N TRP A 189 18.36 5.74 -19.80
CA TRP A 189 18.35 5.23 -18.43
C TRP A 189 16.97 5.36 -17.79
N LYS A 190 16.48 4.28 -17.19
CA LYS A 190 15.21 4.24 -16.44
C LYS A 190 15.39 3.62 -15.06
N VAL A 191 14.52 3.99 -14.13
CA VAL A 191 14.40 3.37 -12.82
C VAL A 191 13.65 2.05 -12.94
N TYR A 192 14.21 1.01 -12.32
CA TYR A 192 13.56 -0.28 -12.13
C TYR A 192 13.40 -0.50 -10.62
N ARG A 193 12.15 -0.54 -10.14
CA ARG A 193 11.81 -0.58 -8.71
C ARG A 193 10.67 -1.53 -8.40
#